data_AF-A0A7W1KSP7-F1
#
_entry.id   AF-A0A7W1KSP7-F1
#
_cell.length_a   1.000
_cell.length_b   1.000
_cell.length_c   1.000
_cell.angle_alpha   90.00
_cell.angle_beta   90.00
_cell.angle_gamma   90.00
#
_symmetry.space_group_name_H-M   'P 1'
#
loop_
_entity.id
_entity.type
_entity.pdbx_description
1 polymer ?
#
loop_
_entity_poly.entity_id
_entity_poly.type
_entity_poly.pdbx_seq_one_letter_code
_entity_poly.pdbx_strand_id
1 'polypeptide(L)'
;ALCGKGDILYELGAKDPANYERAIELYTQLAAEGDSSAHWRNQALFKKGMCLEKLNVPAEALDTFYTIIEGESSAGRPREFFWFYKAGFNAARLLEEQSNWKPAAAIYEKLAFAGGARSEEAKSRLNRLRLERFLWEE
;
A
#
# COMPACT_ATOMS: atom_id res chain seq x y z
N ALA A 1 2.46 16.92 -16.21
CA ALA A 1 3.11 15.87 -15.40
C ALA A 1 2.27 14.59 -15.49
N LEU A 2 2.90 13.42 -15.67
CA LEU A 2 2.19 12.12 -15.82
C LEU A 2 1.33 11.79 -14.59
N CYS A 3 1.76 12.20 -13.38
CA CYS A 3 1.02 11.95 -12.14
C CYS A 3 -0.37 12.62 -12.14
N GLY A 4 -0.45 13.89 -12.54
CA GLY A 4 -1.74 14.59 -12.64
C GLY A 4 -2.68 14.03 -13.72
N LYS A 5 -2.12 13.49 -14.82
CA LYS A 5 -2.93 12.79 -15.83
C LYS A 5 -3.50 11.47 -15.28
N GLY A 6 -2.69 10.73 -14.51
CA GLY A 6 -3.14 9.54 -13.80
C GLY A 6 -4.27 9.86 -12.82
N ASP A 7 -4.16 10.96 -12.06
CA ASP A 7 -5.19 11.37 -11.09
C ASP A 7 -6.53 11.67 -11.76
N ILE A 8 -6.50 12.40 -12.89
CA ILE A 8 -7.72 12.66 -13.67
C ILE A 8 -8.36 11.35 -14.16
N LEU A 9 -7.55 10.42 -14.66
CA LEU A 9 -8.05 9.12 -15.11
C LEU A 9 -8.65 8.29 -13.97
N TYR A 10 -8.03 8.33 -12.79
CA TYR A 10 -8.57 7.67 -11.58
C TYR A 10 -9.96 8.22 -11.22
N GLU A 11 -10.15 9.53 -11.22
CA GLU A 11 -11.46 10.15 -10.95
C GLU A 11 -12.50 9.77 -12.01
N LEU A 12 -12.10 9.68 -13.29
CA LEU A 12 -12.98 9.24 -14.38
C LEU A 12 -13.27 7.73 -14.35
N GLY A 13 -12.48 6.93 -13.64
CA GLY A 13 -12.62 5.49 -13.52
C GLY A 13 -13.96 5.04 -12.94
N ALA A 14 -14.56 5.86 -12.06
CA ALA A 14 -15.87 5.57 -11.48
C ALA A 14 -17.00 5.55 -12.53
N LYS A 15 -16.84 6.28 -13.64
CA LYS A 15 -17.81 6.31 -14.76
C LYS A 15 -17.47 5.29 -15.84
N ASP A 16 -16.19 5.06 -16.06
CA ASP A 16 -15.67 4.13 -17.06
C ASP A 16 -14.41 3.43 -16.50
N PRO A 17 -14.54 2.17 -16.04
CA PRO A 17 -13.44 1.42 -15.43
C PRO A 17 -12.18 1.29 -16.30
N ALA A 18 -12.28 1.41 -17.63
CA ALA A 18 -11.11 1.42 -18.51
C ALA A 18 -10.14 2.58 -18.19
N ASN A 19 -10.60 3.65 -17.52
CA ASN A 19 -9.71 4.72 -17.07
C ASN A 19 -8.85 4.32 -15.88
N TYR A 20 -9.27 3.34 -15.05
CA TYR A 20 -8.39 2.79 -14.02
C TYR A 20 -7.22 2.04 -14.64
N GLU A 21 -7.44 1.27 -15.72
CA GLU A 21 -6.37 0.58 -16.46
C GLU A 21 -5.38 1.58 -17.05
N ARG A 22 -5.89 2.63 -17.71
CA ARG A 22 -5.04 3.72 -18.25
C ARG A 22 -4.26 4.44 -17.13
N ALA A 23 -4.86 4.63 -15.96
CA ALA A 23 -4.18 5.22 -14.82
C ALA A 23 -3.06 4.30 -14.31
N ILE A 24 -3.30 2.99 -14.24
CA ILE A 24 -2.30 1.97 -13.86
C ILE A 24 -1.09 2.02 -14.78
N GLU A 25 -1.29 2.14 -16.10
CA GLU A 25 -0.18 2.27 -17.06
C GLU A 25 0.70 3.48 -16.75
N LEU A 26 0.09 4.66 -16.53
CA LEU A 26 0.82 5.89 -16.22
C LEU A 26 1.56 5.80 -14.88
N TYR A 27 0.92 5.25 -13.85
CA TYR A 27 1.57 5.06 -12.55
C TYR A 27 2.69 4.03 -12.60
N THR A 28 2.56 2.99 -13.43
CA THR A 28 3.62 2.00 -13.64
C THR A 28 4.83 2.63 -14.32
N GLN A 29 4.61 3.48 -15.33
CA GLN A 29 5.69 4.25 -15.97
C GLN A 29 6.41 5.15 -14.96
N LEU A 30 5.65 5.93 -14.19
CA LEU A 30 6.21 6.81 -13.16
C LEU A 30 7.03 6.07 -12.10
N ALA A 31 6.55 4.90 -11.65
CA ALA A 31 7.26 4.11 -10.65
C ALA A 31 8.57 3.48 -11.18
N ALA A 32 8.69 3.35 -12.51
CA ALA A 32 9.86 2.79 -13.20
C ALA A 32 10.90 3.86 -13.60
N GLU A 33 10.59 5.15 -13.48
CA GLU A 33 11.55 6.23 -13.76
C GLU A 33 12.71 6.18 -12.75
N GLY A 34 13.91 5.80 -13.23
CA GLY A 34 15.06 5.38 -12.42
C GLY A 34 15.68 6.43 -11.51
N ASP A 35 15.42 7.72 -11.74
CA ASP A 35 15.89 8.85 -10.92
C ASP A 35 14.80 9.40 -9.97
N SER A 36 13.61 8.77 -9.94
CA SER A 36 12.53 9.23 -9.05
C SER A 36 12.90 8.99 -7.58
N SER A 37 12.74 10.03 -6.76
CA SER A 37 12.89 9.88 -5.31
C SER A 37 11.92 8.81 -4.80
N ALA A 38 12.29 8.13 -3.70
CA ALA A 38 11.44 7.10 -3.09
C ALA A 38 10.01 7.59 -2.86
N HIS A 39 9.85 8.88 -2.53
CA HIS A 39 8.54 9.52 -2.38
C HIS A 39 7.67 9.45 -3.64
N TRP A 40 8.21 9.81 -4.81
CA TRP A 40 7.44 9.83 -6.06
C TRP A 40 7.15 8.42 -6.57
N ARG A 41 8.13 7.53 -6.48
CA ARG A 41 7.95 6.11 -6.80
C ARG A 41 6.85 5.51 -5.93
N ASN A 42 6.91 5.70 -4.61
CA ASN A 42 5.92 5.13 -3.69
C ASN A 42 4.54 5.76 -3.86
N GLN A 43 4.45 7.06 -4.17
CA GLN A 43 3.17 7.69 -4.54
C GLN A 43 2.55 7.01 -5.75
N ALA A 44 3.32 6.78 -6.81
CA ALA A 44 2.83 6.15 -8.04
C ALA A 44 2.38 4.72 -7.79
N LEU A 45 3.20 3.91 -7.08
CA LEU A 45 2.82 2.56 -6.68
C LEU A 45 1.54 2.56 -5.82
N PHE A 46 1.43 3.46 -4.84
CA PHE A 46 0.24 3.52 -4.00
C PHE A 46 -1.02 3.81 -4.82
N LYS A 47 -0.95 4.78 -5.74
CA LYS A 47 -2.07 5.13 -6.62
C LYS A 47 -2.42 4.00 -7.60
N LYS A 48 -1.42 3.26 -8.10
CA LYS A 48 -1.65 2.02 -8.85
C LYS A 48 -2.44 1.00 -8.02
N GLY A 49 -2.03 0.75 -6.77
CA GLY A 49 -2.75 -0.15 -5.85
C GLY A 49 -4.22 0.25 -5.67
N MET A 50 -4.50 1.54 -5.47
CA MET A 50 -5.87 2.05 -5.37
C MET A 50 -6.71 1.79 -6.64
N CYS A 51 -6.12 1.90 -7.84
CA CYS A 51 -6.81 1.57 -9.09
C CYS A 51 -7.15 0.08 -9.16
N LEU A 52 -6.22 -0.78 -8.76
CA LEU A 52 -6.40 -2.24 -8.74
C LEU A 52 -7.51 -2.66 -7.76
N GLU A 53 -7.61 -2.00 -6.61
CA GLU A 53 -8.74 -2.18 -5.70
C GLU A 53 -10.07 -1.78 -6.33
N LYS A 54 -10.12 -0.65 -7.06
CA LYS A 54 -11.33 -0.21 -7.78
C LYS A 54 -11.75 -1.17 -8.89
N LEU A 55 -10.79 -1.88 -9.48
CA LEU A 55 -11.02 -2.93 -10.46
C LEU A 55 -11.31 -4.30 -9.84
N ASN A 56 -11.39 -4.39 -8.50
CA ASN A 56 -11.61 -5.63 -7.76
C ASN A 56 -10.55 -6.71 -8.05
N VAL A 57 -9.29 -6.29 -8.14
CA VAL A 57 -8.12 -7.17 -8.36
C VAL A 57 -7.18 -7.08 -7.14
N PRO A 58 -7.60 -7.63 -5.98
CA PRO A 58 -6.94 -7.36 -4.70
C PRO A 58 -5.55 -8.02 -4.55
N ALA A 59 -5.26 -9.08 -5.30
CA ALA A 59 -3.96 -9.74 -5.24
C ALA A 59 -2.84 -8.85 -5.80
N GLU A 60 -3.10 -8.19 -6.93
CA GLU A 60 -2.19 -7.25 -7.59
C GLU A 60 -2.08 -5.94 -6.81
N ALA A 61 -3.18 -5.51 -6.16
CA ALA A 61 -3.14 -4.39 -5.24
C ALA A 61 -2.21 -4.69 -4.05
N LEU A 62 -2.32 -5.88 -3.45
CA LEU A 62 -1.45 -6.34 -2.37
C LEU A 62 0.02 -6.39 -2.79
N ASP A 63 0.33 -6.98 -3.94
CA ASP A 63 1.70 -7.02 -4.49
C ASP A 63 2.30 -5.61 -4.66
N THR A 64 1.48 -4.68 -5.17
CA THR A 64 1.87 -3.29 -5.34
C THR A 64 2.16 -2.61 -3.99
N PHE A 65 1.34 -2.86 -2.96
CA PHE A 65 1.57 -2.31 -1.62
C PHE A 65 2.78 -2.96 -0.93
N TYR A 66 3.01 -4.26 -1.10
CA TYR A 66 4.19 -4.94 -0.59
C TYR A 66 5.48 -4.39 -1.17
N THR A 67 5.51 -4.06 -2.46
CA THR A 67 6.66 -3.41 -3.09
C THR A 67 7.07 -2.13 -2.35
N ILE A 68 6.11 -1.34 -1.84
CA ILE A 68 6.38 -0.13 -1.05
C ILE A 68 6.90 -0.50 0.34
N ILE A 69 6.24 -1.45 1.02
CA ILE A 69 6.53 -1.88 2.39
C ILE A 69 7.92 -2.55 2.51
N GLU A 70 8.33 -3.29 1.49
CA GLU A 70 9.63 -3.95 1.41
C GLU A 70 10.74 -3.00 0.98
N GLY A 71 10.43 -2.05 0.09
CA GLY A 71 11.38 -1.02 -0.34
C GLY A 71 11.93 -0.18 0.82
N GLU A 72 11.11 0.09 1.84
CA GLU A 72 11.48 0.84 3.04
C GLU A 72 12.56 0.14 3.89
N SER A 73 12.70 -1.18 3.78
CA SER A 73 13.72 -1.94 4.53
C SER A 73 15.13 -1.87 3.91
N SER A 74 15.30 -1.13 2.81
CA SER A 74 16.58 -1.02 2.09
C SER A 74 17.57 -0.11 2.83
N ALA A 75 18.71 -0.67 3.25
CA ALA A 75 19.78 0.06 3.93
C ALA A 75 20.32 1.22 3.06
N GLY A 76 20.49 2.40 3.66
CA GLY A 76 21.16 3.54 3.03
C GLY A 76 20.25 4.56 2.32
N ARG A 77 18.92 4.39 2.34
CA ARG A 77 17.97 5.41 1.85
C ARG A 77 17.25 6.12 3.01
N PRO A 78 16.93 7.43 2.87
CA PRO A 78 16.05 8.11 3.82
C PRO A 78 14.72 7.36 3.93
N ARG A 79 14.27 7.15 5.17
CA ARG A 79 13.02 6.47 5.46
C ARG A 79 11.82 7.26 4.94
N GLU A 80 10.99 6.64 4.12
CA GLU A 80 9.81 7.25 3.52
C GLU A 80 8.55 6.73 4.20
N PHE A 81 8.30 7.24 5.40
CA PHE A 81 7.22 6.74 6.25
C PHE A 81 5.81 7.01 5.71
N PHE A 82 5.61 8.05 4.89
CA PHE A 82 4.25 8.47 4.54
C PHE A 82 3.56 7.43 3.66
N TRP A 83 4.17 7.01 2.54
CA TRP A 83 3.58 5.96 1.72
C TRP A 83 3.79 4.57 2.30
N PHE A 84 4.86 4.33 3.05
CA PHE A 84 5.05 3.09 3.81
C PHE A 84 3.84 2.76 4.70
N TYR A 85 3.42 3.70 5.56
CA TYR A 85 2.27 3.49 6.43
C TYR A 85 0.96 3.38 5.65
N LYS A 86 0.75 4.23 4.64
CA LYS A 86 -0.46 4.16 3.81
C LYS A 86 -0.58 2.81 3.10
N ALA A 87 0.49 2.31 2.50
CA ALA A 87 0.52 1.01 1.84
C ALA A 87 0.28 -0.11 2.84
N GLY A 88 0.96 -0.11 3.99
CA GLY A 88 0.79 -1.13 5.02
C GLY A 88 -0.64 -1.21 5.57
N PHE A 89 -1.27 -0.07 5.87
CA PHE A 89 -2.65 -0.07 6.34
C PHE A 89 -3.66 -0.55 5.27
N ASN A 90 -3.43 -0.24 3.98
CA ASN A 90 -4.29 -0.74 2.91
C ASN A 90 -4.06 -2.24 2.67
N ALA A 91 -2.82 -2.71 2.67
CA ALA A 91 -2.51 -4.13 2.57
C ALA A 91 -3.13 -4.93 3.72
N ALA A 92 -2.97 -4.47 4.97
CA ALA A 92 -3.56 -5.12 6.13
C ALA A 92 -5.10 -5.17 6.05
N ARG A 93 -5.74 -4.07 5.62
CA ARG A 93 -7.20 -4.04 5.39
C ARG A 93 -7.63 -5.05 4.33
N LEU A 94 -6.96 -5.10 3.18
CA LEU A 94 -7.28 -6.06 2.12
C LEU A 94 -7.15 -7.52 2.59
N LEU A 95 -6.15 -7.80 3.42
CA LEU A 95 -5.97 -9.13 4.02
C LEU A 95 -7.08 -9.44 5.03
N GLU A 96 -7.48 -8.49 5.88
CA GLU A 96 -8.62 -8.65 6.79
C GLU A 96 -9.93 -8.91 6.04
N GLU A 97 -10.20 -8.19 4.94
CA GLU A 97 -11.38 -8.38 4.08
C GLU A 97 -11.41 -9.80 3.49
N GLN A 98 -10.24 -10.37 3.19
CA GLN A 98 -10.06 -11.74 2.72
C GLN A 98 -9.99 -12.78 3.85
N SER A 99 -10.20 -12.38 5.11
CA SER A 99 -10.02 -13.23 6.30
C SER A 99 -8.60 -13.81 6.46
N ASN A 100 -7.59 -13.20 5.83
CA ASN A 100 -6.19 -13.55 5.95
C ASN A 100 -5.57 -12.87 7.18
N TRP A 101 -6.00 -13.31 8.37
CA TRP A 101 -5.67 -12.65 9.64
C TRP A 101 -4.18 -12.69 10.00
N LYS A 102 -3.52 -13.83 9.78
CA LYS A 102 -2.09 -14.00 10.09
C LYS A 102 -1.22 -13.05 9.24
N PRO A 103 -1.37 -13.00 7.90
CA PRO A 103 -0.71 -11.99 7.08
C PRO A 103 -1.02 -10.55 7.51
N ALA A 104 -2.29 -10.21 7.81
CA ALA A 104 -2.66 -8.87 8.26
C ALA A 104 -1.93 -8.48 9.55
N ALA A 105 -1.85 -9.39 10.52
CA ALA A 105 -1.12 -9.19 11.77
C ALA A 105 0.38 -8.95 11.52
N ALA A 106 1.01 -9.72 10.63
CA ALA A 106 2.41 -9.53 10.28
C ALA A 106 2.69 -8.14 9.68
N ILE A 107 1.76 -7.61 8.88
CA ILE A 107 1.88 -6.23 8.37
C ILE A 107 1.75 -5.20 9.48
N TYR A 108 0.76 -5.31 10.36
CA TYR A 108 0.66 -4.39 11.50
C TYR A 108 1.87 -4.45 12.43
N GLU A 109 2.45 -5.62 12.64
CA GLU A 109 3.67 -5.79 13.41
C GLU A 109 4.86 -5.08 12.76
N LYS A 110 5.05 -5.24 11.45
CA LYS A 110 6.08 -4.52 10.70
C LYS A 110 5.90 -3.00 10.79
N LEU A 111 4.66 -2.52 10.68
CA LEU A 111 4.32 -1.10 10.84
C LEU A 111 4.59 -0.61 12.27
N ALA A 112 4.24 -1.39 13.29
CA ALA A 112 4.48 -1.07 14.69
C ALA A 112 5.99 -1.00 15.01
N PHE A 113 6.78 -1.92 14.47
CA PHE A 113 8.23 -1.99 14.68
C PHE A 113 8.99 -0.86 13.97
N ALA A 114 8.49 -0.38 12.83
CA ALA A 114 9.15 0.66 12.04
C ALA A 114 9.33 2.00 12.80
N GLY A 115 8.51 2.26 13.81
CA GLY A 115 8.49 3.53 14.55
C GLY A 115 7.94 4.70 13.73
N GLY A 116 7.96 5.92 14.25
CA GLY A 116 7.39 7.09 13.58
C GLY A 116 5.89 7.29 13.83
N ALA A 117 5.29 8.25 13.13
CA ALA A 117 4.05 8.91 13.54
C ALA A 117 2.81 8.00 13.66
N ARG A 118 2.80 6.82 13.01
CA ARG A 118 1.65 5.90 13.01
C ARG A 118 1.95 4.52 13.58
N SER A 119 3.09 4.36 14.27
CA SER A 119 3.48 3.11 14.91
C SER A 119 2.49 2.69 16.01
N GLU A 120 2.06 3.63 16.85
CA GLU A 120 1.07 3.35 17.92
C GLU A 120 -0.31 2.97 17.38
N GLU A 121 -0.72 3.54 16.24
CA GLU A 121 -1.96 3.12 15.56
C GLU A 121 -1.83 1.67 15.08
N ALA A 122 -0.69 1.31 14.48
CA ALA A 122 -0.43 -0.06 14.04
C ALA A 122 -0.42 -1.05 15.20
N LYS A 123 0.22 -0.73 16.34
CA LYS A 123 0.19 -1.54 17.56
C LYS A 123 -1.23 -1.75 18.07
N SER A 124 -2.02 -0.68 18.11
CA SER A 124 -3.41 -0.75 18.58
C SER A 124 -4.27 -1.66 17.69
N ARG A 125 -4.11 -1.57 16.36
CA ARG A 125 -4.81 -2.46 15.42
C ARG A 125 -4.33 -3.90 15.50
N LEU A 126 -3.02 -4.13 15.63
CA LEU A 126 -2.44 -5.46 15.84
C LEU A 126 -3.04 -6.14 17.07
N ASN A 127 -3.02 -5.45 18.21
CA ASN A 127 -3.54 -5.97 19.47
C ASN A 127 -5.02 -6.33 19.36
N ARG A 128 -5.82 -5.45 18.76
CA ARG A 128 -7.25 -5.72 18.52
C ARG A 128 -7.44 -6.94 17.63
N LEU A 129 -6.72 -7.04 16.51
CA LEU A 129 -6.82 -8.17 15.60
C LEU A 129 -6.43 -9.48 16.27
N ARG A 130 -5.35 -9.50 17.06
CA ARG A 130 -4.90 -10.68 17.81
C ARG A 130 -5.94 -11.16 18.81
N LEU A 131 -6.57 -10.23 19.54
CA LEU A 131 -7.63 -10.54 20.49
C LEU A 131 -8.89 -11.09 19.81
N GLU A 132 -9.38 -10.43 18.76
CA GLU A 132 -10.61 -10.80 18.07
C GLU A 132 -10.48 -12.11 17.29
N ARG A 133 -9.28 -12.43 16.81
CA ARG A 133 -9.00 -13.60 15.95
C ARG A 133 -8.20 -14.70 16.65
N PHE A 134 -7.96 -14.55 17.96
CA PHE A 134 -7.20 -15.50 18.79
C PHE A 134 -5.82 -15.84 18.21
N LEU A 135 -5.12 -14.83 17.67
CA LEU A 135 -3.77 -14.97 17.13
C LEU A 135 -2.75 -14.74 18.26
N TRP A 136 -2.37 -15.81 18.94
CA TRP A 136 -1.33 -15.79 19.96
C TRP A 136 -0.03 -16.34 19.37
N GLU A 137 1.09 -15.70 19.68
CA GLU A 137 2.42 -16.23 19.34
C GLU A 137 2.65 -17.51 20.17
N GLU A 138 3.16 -18.56 19.54
CA GLU A 138 3.65 -19.78 20.24
C GLU A 138 5.01 -19.51 20.90
#